data_AF-A0A965JYD4-F1
#
_entry.id   AF-A0A965JYD4-F1
#
_cell.length_a   1.000
_cell.length_b   1.000
_cell.length_c   1.000
_cell.angle_alpha   90.00
_cell.angle_beta   90.00
_cell.angle_gamma   90.00
#
_symmetry.space_group_name_H-M   'P 1'
#
loop_
_entity.id
_entity.type
_entity.pdbx_description
1 polymer ?
#
loop_
_entity_poly.entity_id
_entity_poly.type
_entity_poly.pdbx_seq_one_letter_code
_entity_poly.pdbx_strand_id
1 'polypeptide(L)'
;MAIQIGKYKRPGIFIEEFDKSVITSPTVQGITNLVIGVSKKGPVNTPIRITNSNELESIFGQLDRGLERKKSFFHRTISKMLETSPVFAMNLLLTDDNLDKLEYQSLSSSPAYSNDIEREGPYRRFFDTTGFWKRDTESFINLTKNNTGYSERAFSITNLSDRYVSVFVFKSTVTGFDRTLLEWYGSI
;
A
#
# COMPACT_ATOMS: atom_id res chain seq x y z
N MET A 1 6.24 -29.18 15.08
CA MET A 1 7.63 -29.07 14.60
C MET A 1 8.29 -30.42 14.87
N ALA A 2 8.68 -31.15 13.83
CA ALA A 2 9.22 -32.50 13.96
C ALA A 2 10.72 -32.45 14.27
N ILE A 3 11.20 -33.28 15.21
CA ILE A 3 12.61 -33.37 15.58
C ILE A 3 13.38 -34.02 14.41
N GLN A 4 14.38 -33.32 13.87
CA GLN A 4 15.21 -33.85 12.78
C GLN A 4 16.37 -34.68 13.36
N ILE A 5 16.12 -35.98 13.52
CA ILE A 5 17.04 -36.95 14.15
C ILE A 5 18.39 -37.06 13.41
N GLY A 6 18.45 -36.73 12.13
CA GLY A 6 19.66 -36.79 11.31
C GLY A 6 20.78 -35.80 11.67
N LYS A 7 20.53 -34.83 12.56
CA LYS A 7 21.54 -33.86 13.02
C LYS A 7 22.52 -34.45 14.05
N TYR A 8 22.15 -35.53 14.73
CA TYR A 8 22.90 -36.10 15.84
C TYR A 8 23.69 -37.34 15.40
N LYS A 9 24.93 -37.13 14.95
CA LYS A 9 25.76 -38.20 14.36
C LYS A 9 26.65 -38.93 15.37
N ARG A 10 26.74 -38.48 16.63
CA ARG A 10 27.61 -39.05 17.67
C ARG A 10 26.79 -39.55 18.86
N PRO A 11 27.16 -40.67 19.49
CA PRO A 11 26.51 -41.12 20.71
C PRO A 11 26.79 -40.11 21.84
N GLY A 12 25.72 -39.59 22.46
CA GLY A 12 25.78 -38.59 23.52
C GLY A 12 24.41 -38.03 23.87
N ILE A 13 24.33 -37.28 24.97
CA ILE A 13 23.13 -36.54 25.35
C ILE A 13 23.19 -35.17 24.67
N PHE A 14 22.17 -34.83 23.89
CA PHE A 14 22.03 -33.52 23.26
C PHE A 14 20.85 -32.79 23.90
N ILE A 15 21.11 -31.56 24.33
CA ILE A 15 20.09 -30.66 24.87
C ILE A 15 19.92 -29.55 23.84
N GLU A 16 18.75 -29.47 23.24
CA GLU A 16 18.34 -28.33 22.41
C GLU A 16 17.27 -27.55 23.16
N GLU A 17 17.58 -26.30 23.48
CA GLU A 17 16.62 -25.35 24.02
C GLU A 17 16.04 -24.56 22.85
N PHE A 18 14.74 -24.75 22.62
CA PHE A 18 14.00 -23.96 21.65
C PHE A 18 13.28 -22.85 22.39
N ASP A 19 13.70 -21.62 22.16
CA ASP A 19 12.94 -20.46 22.63
C ASP A 19 11.60 -20.39 21.89
N LYS A 20 10.53 -20.68 22.63
CA LYS A 20 9.14 -20.51 22.20
C LYS A 20 8.54 -19.22 22.75
N SER A 21 9.32 -18.17 22.93
CA SER A 21 8.80 -16.81 23.15
C SER A 21 8.10 -16.25 21.91
N VAL A 22 7.29 -17.05 21.22
CA VAL A 22 6.27 -16.51 20.33
C VAL A 22 5.12 -16.12 21.23
N ILE A 23 5.00 -14.82 21.47
CA ILE A 23 3.86 -14.26 22.21
C ILE A 23 2.63 -14.51 21.35
N THR A 24 1.84 -15.51 21.71
CA THR A 24 0.53 -15.71 21.10
C THR A 24 -0.39 -14.62 21.65
N SER A 25 -0.70 -13.62 20.83
CA SER A 25 -1.65 -12.57 21.21
C SER A 25 -2.99 -13.20 21.58
N PRO A 26 -3.48 -13.03 22.83
CA PRO A 26 -4.77 -13.60 23.22
C PRO A 26 -5.89 -12.89 22.45
N THR A 27 -6.88 -13.64 21.97
CA THR A 27 -8.07 -13.08 21.31
C THR A 27 -9.02 -12.53 22.37
N VAL A 28 -8.64 -11.45 23.03
CA VAL A 28 -9.52 -10.74 23.97
C VAL A 28 -10.48 -9.86 23.15
N GLN A 29 -11.78 -10.19 23.19
CA GLN A 29 -12.84 -9.28 22.74
C GLN A 29 -13.03 -8.19 23.80
N GLY A 30 -12.12 -7.21 23.83
CA GLY A 30 -12.16 -6.06 24.72
C GLY A 30 -12.17 -4.73 23.96
N ILE A 31 -12.04 -3.62 24.69
CA ILE A 31 -11.82 -2.28 24.13
C ILE A 31 -10.54 -2.33 23.29
N THR A 32 -10.65 -1.99 22.01
CA THR A 32 -9.52 -1.95 21.08
C THR A 32 -8.94 -0.55 21.06
N ASN A 33 -7.65 -0.43 21.34
CA ASN A 33 -6.97 0.86 21.39
C ASN A 33 -6.59 1.31 19.97
N LEU A 34 -6.68 2.61 19.71
CA LEU A 34 -6.14 3.24 18.51
C LEU A 34 -4.77 3.86 18.83
N VAL A 35 -3.74 3.41 18.14
CA VAL A 35 -2.39 3.99 18.20
C VAL A 35 -2.17 4.79 16.92
N ILE A 36 -1.85 6.06 17.10
CA ILE A 36 -1.56 6.99 16.01
C ILE A 36 -0.06 7.29 16.05
N GLY A 37 0.59 7.27 14.89
CA GLY A 37 1.99 7.62 14.78
C GLY A 37 2.46 7.69 13.34
N VAL A 38 3.77 7.60 13.15
CA VAL A 38 4.40 7.73 11.83
C VAL A 38 5.22 6.48 11.55
N SER A 39 5.06 5.95 10.34
CA SER A 39 5.82 4.85 9.77
C SER A 39 6.19 5.18 8.33
N LYS A 40 7.38 4.74 7.90
CA LYS A 40 7.82 4.89 6.50
C LYS A 40 7.10 3.94 5.55
N LYS A 41 6.52 2.87 6.08
CA LYS A 41 5.80 1.84 5.33
C LYS A 41 4.39 1.70 5.84
N GLY A 42 3.50 1.31 4.94
CA GLY A 42 2.11 1.02 5.22
C GLY A 42 1.17 2.13 4.76
N PRO A 43 -0.14 1.85 4.70
CA PRO A 43 -1.14 2.82 4.28
C PRO A 43 -1.15 4.05 5.18
N VAL A 44 -1.30 5.22 4.57
CA VAL A 44 -1.31 6.53 5.22
C VAL A 44 -2.76 6.97 5.45
N ASN A 45 -3.04 7.55 6.62
CA ASN A 45 -4.34 8.10 7.01
C ASN A 45 -5.50 7.09 6.87
N THR A 46 -5.20 5.80 7.05
CA THR A 46 -6.18 4.72 7.08
C THR A 46 -5.93 3.87 8.33
N PRO A 47 -6.94 3.66 9.20
CA PRO A 47 -6.80 2.80 10.36
C PRO A 47 -6.82 1.33 9.93
N ILE A 48 -5.87 0.56 10.45
CA ILE A 48 -5.75 -0.87 10.18
C ILE A 48 -5.77 -1.62 11.50
N ARG A 49 -6.62 -2.65 11.59
CA ARG A 49 -6.62 -3.54 12.74
C ARG A 49 -5.44 -4.49 12.62
N ILE A 50 -4.62 -4.54 13.67
CA ILE A 50 -3.50 -5.46 13.79
C ILE A 50 -3.79 -6.43 14.93
N THR A 51 -3.61 -7.71 14.66
CA THR A 51 -3.92 -8.79 15.59
C THR A 51 -2.68 -9.53 16.08
N ASN A 52 -1.60 -9.53 15.30
CA ASN A 52 -0.35 -10.19 15.64
C ASN A 52 0.87 -9.37 15.20
N SER A 53 2.05 -9.68 15.75
CA SER A 53 3.30 -8.98 15.42
C SER A 53 3.76 -9.22 13.98
N ASN A 54 3.42 -10.36 13.38
CA ASN A 54 3.78 -10.66 11.98
C ASN A 54 3.01 -9.75 10.99
N GLU A 55 1.76 -9.44 11.29
CA GLU A 55 0.91 -8.51 10.53
C GLU A 55 1.42 -7.08 10.70
N LEU A 56 1.86 -6.70 11.91
CA LEU A 56 2.56 -5.42 12.12
C LEU A 56 3.77 -5.29 11.20
N GLU A 57 4.65 -6.30 11.16
CA GLU A 57 5.85 -6.28 10.33
C GLU A 57 5.53 -6.32 8.82
N SER A 58 4.50 -7.05 8.42
CA SER A 58 4.07 -7.12 7.02
C SER A 58 3.53 -5.78 6.52
N ILE A 59 2.71 -5.10 7.33
CA ILE A 59 2.01 -3.88 6.92
C ILE A 59 2.89 -2.64 7.13
N PHE A 60 3.49 -2.48 8.31
CA PHE A 60 4.23 -1.29 8.71
C PHE A 60 5.75 -1.48 8.72
N GLY A 61 6.24 -2.70 8.47
CA GLY A 61 7.67 -3.02 8.49
C GLY A 61 8.20 -3.34 9.88
N GLN A 62 9.49 -3.70 9.93
CA GLN A 62 10.22 -3.92 11.17
C GLN A 62 10.40 -2.61 11.95
N LEU A 63 10.78 -2.76 13.23
CA LEU A 63 11.09 -1.64 14.13
C LEU A 63 12.11 -0.66 13.51
N ASP A 64 11.67 0.57 13.25
CA ASP A 64 12.51 1.62 12.69
C ASP A 64 13.22 2.43 13.79
N ARG A 65 14.47 2.06 14.10
CA ARG A 65 15.32 2.80 15.07
C ARG A 65 15.59 4.24 14.66
N GLY A 66 15.51 4.57 13.37
CA GLY A 66 15.68 5.94 12.88
C GLY A 66 14.52 6.84 13.29
N LEU A 67 13.30 6.32 13.24
CA LEU A 67 12.11 7.02 13.74
C LEU A 67 12.11 7.12 15.27
N GLU A 68 12.56 6.09 15.98
CA GLU A 68 12.69 6.12 17.45
C GLU A 68 13.68 7.21 17.91
N ARG A 69 14.80 7.38 17.19
CA ARG A 69 15.75 8.49 17.45
C ARG A 69 15.11 9.88 17.27
N LYS A 70 14.08 9.98 16.42
CA LYS A 70 13.26 11.19 16.23
C LYS A 70 12.06 11.25 17.19
N LYS A 71 12.06 10.42 18.24
CA LYS A 71 11.00 10.31 19.26
C LYS A 71 9.66 9.75 18.76
N SER A 72 9.64 9.12 17.59
CA SER A 72 8.47 8.36 17.12
C SER A 72 8.62 6.89 17.51
N PHE A 73 7.82 6.44 18.49
CA PHE A 73 7.84 5.07 19.02
C PHE A 73 6.67 4.20 18.52
N PHE A 74 6.11 4.53 17.35
CA PHE A 74 4.90 3.91 16.80
C PHE A 74 4.95 2.37 16.79
N HIS A 75 5.97 1.78 16.16
CA HIS A 75 6.13 0.32 16.07
C HIS A 75 6.28 -0.34 17.44
N ARG A 76 7.05 0.27 18.36
CA ARG A 76 7.28 -0.28 19.70
C ARG A 76 6.01 -0.24 20.55
N THR A 77 5.27 0.86 20.50
CA THR A 77 4.01 1.01 21.22
C THR A 77 3.00 -0.03 20.77
N ILE A 78 2.85 -0.22 19.45
CA ILE A 78 1.93 -1.24 18.92
C ILE A 78 2.39 -2.64 19.32
N SER A 79 3.68 -2.95 19.13
CA SER A 79 4.23 -4.27 19.51
C SER A 79 3.98 -4.59 20.98
N LYS A 80 4.10 -3.60 21.89
CA LYS A 80 3.84 -3.81 23.31
C LYS A 80 2.35 -3.98 23.62
N MET A 81 1.48 -3.24 22.95
CA MET A 81 0.03 -3.38 23.14
C MET A 81 -0.51 -4.69 22.57
N LEU A 82 0.06 -5.19 21.46
CA LEU A 82 -0.30 -6.47 20.83
C LEU A 82 -0.01 -7.69 21.70
N GLU A 83 0.82 -7.56 22.76
CA GLU A 83 1.00 -8.61 23.75
C GLU A 83 -0.29 -8.85 24.57
N THR A 84 -1.13 -7.83 24.72
CA THR A 84 -2.33 -7.88 25.58
C THR A 84 -3.62 -7.91 24.75
N SER A 85 -3.73 -7.08 23.72
CA SER A 85 -4.96 -6.98 22.93
C SER A 85 -4.70 -6.57 21.47
N PRO A 86 -5.63 -6.86 20.55
CA PRO A 86 -5.60 -6.31 19.19
C PRO A 86 -5.68 -4.77 19.21
N VAL A 87 -4.98 -4.14 18.26
CA VAL A 87 -4.80 -2.68 18.20
C VAL A 87 -5.19 -2.17 16.82
N PHE A 88 -5.84 -1.01 16.76
CA PHE A 88 -5.93 -0.24 15.52
C PHE A 88 -4.71 0.66 15.40
N ALA A 89 -4.00 0.56 14.28
CA ALA A 89 -2.84 1.39 13.99
C ALA A 89 -3.19 2.35 12.85
N MET A 90 -2.85 3.62 13.02
CA MET A 90 -3.00 4.63 11.98
C MET A 90 -1.69 5.37 11.77
N ASN A 91 -1.16 5.27 10.56
CA ASN A 91 0.03 5.98 10.13
C ASN A 91 -0.36 7.35 9.56
N LEU A 92 0.29 8.40 10.03
CA LEU A 92 0.12 9.75 9.53
C LEU A 92 1.30 10.15 8.65
N LEU A 93 0.99 10.83 7.55
CA LEU A 93 1.96 11.53 6.72
C LEU A 93 1.46 12.95 6.50
N LEU A 94 2.31 13.92 6.80
CA LEU A 94 2.08 15.30 6.37
C LEU A 94 2.54 15.40 4.91
N THR A 95 1.61 15.70 4.01
CA THR A 95 1.88 15.83 2.57
C THR A 95 1.95 17.29 2.17
N ASP A 96 2.92 17.64 1.33
CA ASP A 96 3.04 18.93 0.67
C ASP A 96 2.67 18.80 -0.81
N ASP A 97 1.68 19.57 -1.27
CA ASP A 97 1.21 19.50 -2.65
C ASP A 97 2.26 19.94 -3.69
N ASN A 98 3.33 20.66 -3.28
CA ASN A 98 4.40 21.11 -4.17
C ASN A 98 5.59 20.16 -4.26
N LEU A 99 5.91 19.46 -3.16
CA LEU A 99 7.07 18.58 -3.06
C LEU A 99 6.69 17.11 -3.26
N ASP A 100 5.56 16.68 -2.71
CA ASP A 100 5.10 15.30 -2.75
C ASP A 100 4.22 15.08 -3.99
N LYS A 101 4.87 14.72 -5.09
CA LYS A 101 4.21 14.50 -6.38
C LYS A 101 4.38 13.07 -6.86
N LEU A 102 3.38 12.61 -7.61
CA LEU A 102 3.41 11.35 -8.34
C LEU A 102 3.33 11.61 -9.84
N GLU A 103 4.04 10.77 -10.57
CA GLU A 103 4.00 10.74 -12.02
C GLU A 103 2.77 9.97 -12.51
N TYR A 104 2.19 10.46 -13.59
CA TYR A 104 1.13 9.79 -14.31
C TYR A 104 1.23 10.09 -15.80
N GLN A 105 0.70 9.17 -16.60
CA GLN A 105 0.61 9.34 -18.04
C GLN A 105 -0.75 8.87 -18.53
N SER A 106 -1.34 9.68 -19.41
CA SER A 106 -2.58 9.36 -20.11
C SER A 106 -2.26 8.93 -21.54
N LEU A 107 -2.79 7.79 -21.94
CA LEU A 107 -2.60 7.18 -23.26
C LEU A 107 -3.84 7.42 -24.11
N SER A 108 -3.62 7.69 -25.40
CA SER A 108 -4.72 7.80 -26.36
C SER A 108 -5.25 6.42 -26.74
N SER A 109 -6.56 6.33 -26.93
CA SER A 109 -7.23 5.11 -27.43
C SER A 109 -7.33 5.07 -28.95
N SER A 110 -6.89 6.12 -29.64
CA SER A 110 -6.95 6.23 -31.10
C SER A 110 -5.54 6.39 -31.67
N PRO A 111 -5.22 5.70 -32.78
CA PRO A 111 -3.91 5.82 -33.43
C PRO A 111 -3.69 7.18 -34.09
N ALA A 112 -4.74 8.00 -34.24
CA ALA A 112 -4.65 9.32 -34.86
C ALA A 112 -4.11 10.39 -33.90
N TYR A 113 -4.18 10.15 -32.59
CA TYR A 113 -3.78 11.10 -31.56
C TYR A 113 -2.55 10.61 -30.80
N SER A 114 -1.73 11.54 -30.36
CA SER A 114 -0.54 11.25 -29.56
C SER A 114 -0.89 11.03 -28.09
N ASN A 115 -0.06 10.23 -27.41
CA ASN A 115 -0.14 10.08 -25.96
C ASN A 115 0.21 11.40 -25.25
N ASP A 116 -0.23 11.54 -24.00
CA ASP A 116 0.21 12.67 -23.18
C ASP A 116 1.69 12.56 -22.84
N ILE A 117 2.28 13.72 -22.56
CA ILE A 117 3.56 13.79 -21.87
C ILE A 117 3.40 13.21 -20.45
N GLU A 118 4.50 12.77 -19.87
CA GLU A 118 4.54 12.48 -18.44
C GLU A 118 4.23 13.75 -17.65
N ARG A 119 3.31 13.62 -16.70
CA ARG A 119 2.86 14.72 -15.84
C ARG A 119 2.97 14.34 -14.39
N GLU A 120 3.11 15.38 -13.57
CA GLU A 120 3.12 15.25 -12.13
C GLU A 120 1.79 15.74 -11.53
N GLY A 121 1.34 15.04 -10.49
CA GLY A 121 0.20 15.42 -9.67
C GLY A 121 0.55 15.40 -8.18
N PRO A 122 -0.04 16.25 -7.34
CA PRO A 122 0.11 16.15 -5.89
C PRO A 122 -0.37 14.78 -5.36
N TYR A 123 0.43 14.12 -4.52
CA TYR A 123 0.15 12.77 -3.99
C TYR A 123 -1.26 12.65 -3.40
N ARG A 124 -1.70 13.67 -2.66
CA ARG A 124 -3.01 13.72 -2.01
C ARG A 124 -4.18 13.63 -2.98
N ARG A 125 -4.05 14.13 -4.22
CA ARG A 125 -5.13 14.15 -5.22
C ARG A 125 -5.43 12.78 -5.85
N PHE A 126 -4.61 11.77 -5.57
CA PHE A 126 -4.86 10.39 -5.99
C PHE A 126 -5.69 9.60 -4.97
N PHE A 127 -6.11 10.25 -3.88
CA PHE A 127 -6.92 9.66 -2.82
C PHE A 127 -8.21 10.46 -2.62
N ASP A 128 -9.27 9.78 -2.21
CA ASP A 128 -10.42 10.44 -1.59
C ASP A 128 -10.04 10.84 -0.17
N THR A 129 -10.05 12.15 0.09
CA THR A 129 -9.70 12.74 1.39
C THR A 129 -10.92 13.18 2.21
N THR A 130 -12.15 12.84 1.79
CA THR A 130 -13.38 13.21 2.51
C THR A 130 -13.45 12.55 3.89
N GLY A 131 -12.82 11.38 4.05
CA GLY A 131 -12.64 10.68 5.31
C GLY A 131 -11.25 10.08 5.43
N PHE A 132 -11.16 8.82 5.86
CA PHE A 132 -9.92 8.07 5.77
C PHE A 132 -9.49 7.95 4.31
N TRP A 133 -8.19 8.08 4.07
CA TRP A 133 -7.67 8.10 2.72
C TRP A 133 -7.92 6.74 2.07
N LYS A 134 -8.50 6.79 0.86
CA LYS A 134 -8.73 5.62 0.02
C LYS A 134 -8.24 5.95 -1.37
N ARG A 135 -7.59 4.98 -2.02
CA ARG A 135 -7.24 5.13 -3.44
C ARG A 135 -8.53 5.21 -4.22
N ASP A 136 -8.68 6.27 -4.99
CA ASP A 136 -9.91 6.55 -5.72
C ASP A 136 -9.62 6.91 -7.17
N THR A 137 -10.35 6.24 -8.06
CA THR A 137 -10.23 6.44 -9.51
C THR A 137 -10.89 7.74 -9.95
N GLU A 138 -11.95 8.19 -9.29
CA GLU A 138 -12.65 9.41 -9.67
C GLU A 138 -11.81 10.65 -9.36
N SER A 139 -11.17 10.67 -8.20
CA SER A 139 -10.19 11.69 -7.82
C SER A 139 -9.03 11.79 -8.83
N PHE A 140 -8.52 10.64 -9.29
CA PHE A 140 -7.49 10.61 -10.34
C PHE A 140 -8.01 11.11 -11.70
N ILE A 141 -9.20 10.69 -12.12
CA ILE A 141 -9.80 11.16 -13.38
C ILE A 141 -10.02 12.68 -13.33
N ASN A 142 -10.51 13.22 -12.22
CA ASN A 142 -10.71 14.66 -12.03
C ASN A 142 -9.40 15.46 -12.11
N LEU A 143 -8.27 14.88 -11.68
CA LEU A 143 -6.96 15.46 -11.89
C LEU A 143 -6.62 15.54 -13.39
N THR A 144 -6.83 14.46 -14.14
CA THR A 144 -6.53 14.39 -15.57
C THR A 144 -7.48 15.21 -16.46
N LYS A 145 -8.72 15.44 -16.01
CA LYS A 145 -9.77 16.15 -16.76
C LYS A 145 -9.38 17.59 -17.14
N ASN A 146 -8.52 18.21 -16.35
CA ASN A 146 -8.04 19.58 -16.60
C ASN A 146 -6.98 19.65 -17.71
N ASN A 147 -6.47 18.52 -18.18
CA ASN A 147 -5.44 18.48 -19.22
C ASN A 147 -6.06 18.67 -20.61
N THR A 148 -5.37 19.43 -21.47
CA THR A 148 -5.74 19.61 -22.87
C THR A 148 -5.71 18.26 -23.60
N GLY A 149 -6.77 17.93 -24.35
CA GLY A 149 -6.87 16.65 -25.06
C GLY A 149 -7.38 15.48 -24.21
N TYR A 150 -7.90 15.74 -23.00
CA TYR A 150 -8.53 14.72 -22.14
C TYR A 150 -9.60 13.90 -22.87
N SER A 151 -10.40 14.52 -23.74
CA SER A 151 -11.45 13.84 -24.52
C SER A 151 -10.93 12.74 -25.44
N GLU A 152 -9.65 12.77 -25.80
CA GLU A 152 -9.01 11.82 -26.72
C GLU A 152 -8.20 10.74 -25.96
N ARG A 153 -8.19 10.80 -24.62
CA ARG A 153 -7.34 9.99 -23.73
C ARG A 153 -8.20 9.31 -22.67
N ALA A 154 -8.68 8.12 -22.98
CA ALA A 154 -9.56 7.37 -22.09
C ALA A 154 -8.83 6.52 -21.04
N PHE A 155 -7.51 6.32 -21.19
CA PHE A 155 -6.74 5.42 -20.34
C PHE A 155 -5.61 6.17 -19.66
N SER A 156 -5.53 6.10 -18.34
CA SER A 156 -4.50 6.79 -17.55
C SER A 156 -3.87 5.83 -16.54
N ILE A 157 -2.55 5.92 -16.40
CA ILE A 157 -1.76 5.09 -15.49
C ILE A 157 -0.97 5.99 -14.55
N THR A 158 -0.87 5.58 -13.30
CA THR A 158 0.02 6.18 -12.29
C THR A 158 0.61 5.09 -11.41
N ASN A 159 1.77 5.34 -10.83
CA ASN A 159 2.42 4.44 -9.89
C ASN A 159 2.45 5.07 -8.48
N LEU A 160 1.75 4.45 -7.53
CA LEU A 160 1.75 4.87 -6.12
C LEU A 160 2.73 4.07 -5.24
N SER A 161 3.54 3.18 -5.83
CA SER A 161 4.49 2.38 -5.08
C SER A 161 5.84 3.08 -4.90
N ASP A 162 6.64 2.58 -3.96
CA ASP A 162 8.02 3.04 -3.72
C ASP A 162 9.04 2.46 -4.73
N ARG A 163 8.57 1.69 -5.72
CA ARG A 163 9.41 1.00 -6.70
C ARG A 163 9.07 1.47 -8.11
N TYR A 164 10.08 1.52 -8.96
CA TYR A 164 9.89 1.77 -10.38
C TYR A 164 9.11 0.62 -11.03
N VAL A 165 8.10 0.97 -11.82
CA VAL A 165 7.26 0.04 -12.58
C VAL A 165 7.33 0.44 -14.05
N SER A 166 7.54 -0.53 -14.92
CA SER A 166 7.46 -0.34 -16.38
C SER A 166 6.21 -1.04 -16.90
N VAL A 167 5.38 -0.30 -17.65
CA VAL A 167 4.15 -0.82 -18.24
C VAL A 167 4.31 -0.86 -19.75
N PHE A 168 4.10 -2.03 -20.34
CA PHE A 168 4.07 -2.20 -21.78
C PHE A 168 2.63 -2.44 -22.23
N VAL A 169 2.16 -1.63 -23.17
CA VAL A 169 0.80 -1.74 -23.74
C VAL A 169 0.92 -2.14 -25.19
N PHE A 170 0.28 -3.26 -25.55
CA PHE A 170 0.29 -3.81 -26.91
C PHE A 170 -1.14 -3.93 -27.42
N LYS A 171 -1.30 -3.83 -28.74
CA LYS A 171 -2.59 -4.12 -29.39
C LYS A 171 -2.91 -5.61 -29.25
N SER A 172 -4.11 -5.92 -28.77
CA SER A 172 -4.60 -7.31 -28.70
C SER A 172 -4.81 -7.89 -30.10
N THR A 173 -4.54 -9.19 -30.25
CA THR A 173 -4.84 -9.96 -31.47
C THR A 173 -6.22 -10.62 -31.45
N VAL A 174 -6.94 -10.51 -30.33
CA VAL A 174 -8.28 -11.10 -30.15
C VAL A 174 -9.32 -10.25 -30.86
N THR A 175 -10.02 -10.85 -31.82
CA THR A 175 -11.10 -10.23 -32.59
C THR A 175 -12.41 -10.18 -31.80
N GLY A 176 -13.25 -9.16 -32.02
CA GLY A 176 -14.57 -9.04 -31.39
C GLY A 176 -14.68 -7.96 -30.32
N PHE A 177 -13.55 -7.33 -29.97
CA PHE A 177 -13.47 -6.14 -29.12
C PHE A 177 -13.16 -4.86 -29.93
N ASP A 178 -13.24 -4.92 -31.25
CA ASP A 178 -13.05 -3.79 -32.16
C ASP A 178 -14.30 -2.89 -32.19
N ARG A 179 -14.75 -2.46 -31.01
CA ARG A 179 -15.89 -1.55 -30.84
C ARG A 179 -15.39 -0.23 -30.27
N THR A 180 -16.06 0.86 -30.62
CA THR A 180 -15.70 2.16 -30.05
C THR A 180 -16.06 2.20 -28.56
N LEU A 181 -15.33 2.99 -27.76
CA LEU A 181 -15.63 3.15 -26.34
C LEU A 181 -17.06 3.67 -26.12
N LEU A 182 -17.57 4.50 -27.04
CA LEU A 182 -18.93 5.00 -27.03
C LEU A 182 -19.97 3.87 -27.13
N GLU A 183 -19.75 2.89 -28.02
CA GLU A 183 -20.64 1.73 -28.16
C GLU A 183 -20.55 0.76 -26.98
N TRP A 184 -19.37 0.66 -26.34
CA TRP A 184 -19.16 -0.24 -25.21
C TRP A 184 -19.78 0.28 -23.91
N TYR A 185 -19.54 1.56 -23.59
CA TYR A 185 -20.02 2.19 -22.35
C TYR A 185 -21.41 2.83 -22.50
N GLY A 186 -21.92 2.95 -23.73
CA GLY A 186 -23.19 3.62 -24.04
C GLY A 186 -23.07 5.15 -23.98
N SER A 187 -24.02 5.85 -24.60
CA SER A 187 -24.22 7.28 -24.35
C SER A 187 -24.87 7.46 -22.97
N ILE A 188 -24.28 8.29 -22.11
CA ILE A 188 -25.04 8.92 -21.02
C ILE A 188 -26.04 9.89 -21.62
#